data_AF-A0A964FZR0-F1
#
_entry.id   AF-A0A964FZR0-F1
#
_cell.length_a   1.000
_cell.length_b   1.000
_cell.length_c   1.000
_cell.angle_alpha   90.00
_cell.angle_beta   90.00
_cell.angle_gamma   90.00
#
_symmetry.space_group_name_H-M   'P 1'
#
loop_
_entity.id
_entity.type
_entity.pdbx_description
1 polymer ?
#
loop_
_entity_poly.entity_id
_entity_poly.type
_entity_poly.pdbx_seq_one_letter_code
_entity_poly.pdbx_strand_id
1 'polypeptide(L)'
;MPVIAMEVKTAQNHPNADALYLYNFEAPGHDSVQIVANSENIYDVGDIVAIALTDSVLKDGTIIKPAKLRGVYSFGMALGKVDEVIGTDLSAIYCQQTADRSTVMQTWPSIELLYNLRRSLELVGEAPKITYRAKIKLDGTNGGIQIFTDGKVAVQSRSQIISPENDNLGFANWVNQNIDYFSRLASTEHATIFGEWCGKGIQKRTAVSEIDRKIFAVFAVQFGGIDGKVAKLEICRDKIAEFLPKHPDIFVLPFYGEPIVLDFGDRTQLESAVNTLNQAVDTVEKLDPWVKETFGLEGIGEGLVMFPESGELAERLSYAELLFKAKGEKHQAIKTKQPVQIDPEVAQSIDDFVNLFVTPARLEQGVTEVCSGQFEMDKIGAFLKWFNADVQKESVAELEAAGLTWKEVNKAVMNAAKKWYQEKSKAL
;
A
#
# COMPACT_ATOMS: atom_id res chain seq x y z
N MET A 1 -23.13 -5.82 -0.19
CA MET A 1 -24.21 -4.81 -0.06
C MET A 1 -24.81 -4.54 -1.45
N PRO A 2 -26.00 -3.90 -1.56
CA PRO A 2 -26.74 -3.85 -2.82
C PRO A 2 -26.38 -2.68 -3.75
N VAL A 3 -26.81 -2.80 -5.00
CA VAL A 3 -26.90 -1.69 -5.96
C VAL A 3 -28.32 -1.12 -5.88
N ILE A 4 -28.48 0.16 -5.59
CA ILE A 4 -29.78 0.80 -5.35
C ILE A 4 -30.02 1.91 -6.38
N ALA A 5 -31.26 2.03 -6.88
CA ALA A 5 -31.69 3.21 -7.63
C ALA A 5 -31.79 4.43 -6.71
N MET A 6 -30.92 5.43 -6.86
CA MET A 6 -30.90 6.63 -6.02
C MET A 6 -31.04 7.90 -6.86
N GLU A 7 -31.62 8.94 -6.27
CA GLU A 7 -31.82 10.24 -6.92
C GLU A 7 -30.60 11.15 -6.69
N VAL A 8 -30.15 11.86 -7.73
CA VAL A 8 -29.14 12.92 -7.60
C VAL A 8 -29.74 14.11 -6.89
N LYS A 9 -29.24 14.43 -5.69
CA LYS A 9 -29.67 15.62 -4.92
C LYS A 9 -28.80 16.84 -5.19
N THR A 10 -27.50 16.63 -5.35
CA THR A 10 -26.56 17.72 -5.66
C THR A 10 -25.57 17.26 -6.71
N ALA A 11 -25.21 18.17 -7.61
CA ALA A 11 -24.17 18.00 -8.61
C ALA A 11 -23.31 19.27 -8.63
N GLN A 12 -22.01 19.13 -8.42
CA GLN A 12 -21.06 20.24 -8.45
C GLN A 12 -19.71 19.81 -9.02
N ASN A 13 -18.94 20.77 -9.53
CA ASN A 13 -17.58 20.50 -9.97
C ASN A 13 -16.72 20.04 -8.79
N HIS A 14 -15.80 19.11 -9.03
CA HIS A 14 -14.83 18.70 -8.02
C HIS A 14 -13.92 19.90 -7.66
N PRO A 15 -13.70 20.19 -6.36
CA PRO A 15 -12.97 21.40 -5.95
C PRO A 15 -11.53 21.46 -6.46
N ASN A 16 -10.92 20.28 -6.65
CA ASN A 16 -9.49 20.12 -7.00
C ASN A 16 -9.27 19.40 -8.34
N ALA A 17 -10.27 19.32 -9.24
CA ALA A 17 -10.09 18.67 -10.55
C ALA A 17 -11.13 19.10 -11.59
N ASP A 18 -10.68 19.49 -12.79
CA ASP A 18 -11.56 20.00 -13.85
C ASP A 18 -12.39 18.92 -14.57
N ALA A 19 -11.93 17.66 -14.55
CA ALA A 19 -12.56 16.55 -15.25
C ALA A 19 -13.40 15.64 -14.32
N LEU A 20 -13.63 16.05 -13.07
CA LEU A 20 -14.36 15.29 -12.07
C LEU A 20 -15.54 16.09 -11.51
N TYR A 21 -16.60 15.39 -11.14
CA TYR A 21 -17.79 15.95 -10.51
C TYR A 21 -18.05 15.27 -9.17
N LEU A 22 -18.59 16.04 -8.22
CA LEU A 22 -19.01 15.58 -6.92
C LEU A 22 -20.53 15.55 -6.85
N TYR A 23 -21.06 14.36 -6.59
CA TYR A 23 -22.49 14.09 -6.51
C TYR A 23 -22.88 13.66 -5.11
N ASN A 24 -24.10 14.02 -4.71
CA ASN A 24 -24.75 13.42 -3.55
C ASN A 24 -26.04 12.72 -3.98
N PHE A 25 -26.21 11.48 -3.53
CA PHE A 25 -27.34 10.63 -3.88
C PHE A 25 -28.16 10.29 -2.63
N GLU A 26 -29.48 10.21 -2.79
CA GLU A 26 -30.40 9.82 -1.72
C GLU A 26 -31.43 8.79 -2.19
N ALA A 27 -31.79 7.89 -1.28
CA ALA A 27 -32.93 7.00 -1.43
C ALA A 27 -33.58 6.76 -0.07
N PRO A 28 -34.92 6.61 0.01
CA PRO A 28 -35.60 6.32 1.26
C PRO A 28 -35.06 5.04 1.94
N GLY A 29 -34.76 5.13 3.24
CA GLY A 29 -34.26 3.99 4.02
C GLY A 29 -32.76 3.69 3.86
N HIS A 30 -32.03 4.53 3.11
CA HIS A 30 -30.58 4.44 2.94
C HIS A 30 -29.92 5.74 3.39
N ASP A 31 -28.68 5.63 3.89
CA ASP A 31 -27.85 6.81 4.14
C ASP A 31 -27.53 7.52 2.82
N SER A 32 -27.35 8.83 2.90
CA SER A 32 -26.92 9.65 1.76
C SER A 32 -25.51 9.26 1.31
N VAL A 33 -25.28 9.19 0.00
CA VAL A 33 -24.02 8.69 -0.58
C VAL A 33 -23.36 9.74 -1.45
N GLN A 34 -22.15 10.16 -1.06
CA GLN A 34 -21.29 11.03 -1.85
C GLN A 34 -20.44 10.21 -2.83
N ILE A 35 -20.44 10.57 -4.11
CA ILE A 35 -19.65 9.89 -5.16
C ILE A 35 -18.92 10.91 -6.03
N VAL A 36 -17.65 10.63 -6.30
CA VAL A 36 -16.86 11.33 -7.32
C VAL A 36 -16.97 10.56 -8.63
N ALA A 37 -17.42 11.20 -9.71
CA ALA A 37 -17.52 10.60 -11.04
C ALA A 37 -16.75 11.42 -12.09
N ASN A 38 -16.40 10.77 -13.20
CA ASN A 38 -15.68 11.41 -14.29
C ASN A 38 -16.61 12.24 -15.19
N SER A 39 -16.03 13.05 -16.07
CA SER A 39 -16.77 13.89 -17.03
C SER A 39 -17.38 13.12 -18.21
N GLU A 40 -17.23 11.80 -18.29
CA GLU A 40 -17.82 10.99 -19.37
C GLU A 40 -19.29 10.68 -19.08
N ASN A 41 -19.65 10.54 -17.80
CA ASN A 41 -21.02 10.31 -17.35
C ASN A 41 -21.47 11.45 -16.43
N ILE A 42 -22.17 12.42 -17.00
CA ILE A 42 -22.69 13.58 -16.27
C ILE A 42 -24.15 13.31 -15.89
N TYR A 43 -24.45 13.50 -14.60
CA TYR A 43 -25.80 13.41 -14.05
C TYR A 43 -26.29 14.82 -13.66
N ASP A 44 -27.57 15.06 -13.87
CA ASP A 44 -28.29 16.27 -13.48
C ASP A 44 -29.08 16.02 -12.19
N VAL A 45 -29.34 17.08 -11.42
CA VAL A 45 -30.18 17.00 -10.22
C VAL A 45 -31.57 16.46 -10.59
N GLY A 46 -32.03 15.44 -9.87
CA GLY A 46 -33.28 14.73 -10.13
C GLY A 46 -33.15 13.48 -11.01
N ASP A 47 -32.00 13.22 -11.62
CA ASP A 47 -31.76 11.94 -12.29
C ASP A 47 -31.82 10.78 -11.30
N ILE A 48 -32.34 9.64 -11.77
CA ILE A 48 -32.30 8.37 -11.03
C ILE A 48 -31.15 7.53 -11.59
N VAL A 49 -30.25 7.11 -10.72
CA VAL A 49 -28.99 6.46 -11.06
C VAL A 49 -28.84 5.18 -10.28
N ALA A 50 -28.36 4.11 -10.93
CA ALA A 50 -27.98 2.89 -10.23
C ALA A 50 -26.67 3.12 -9.47
N ILE A 51 -26.74 3.08 -8.14
CA ILE A 51 -25.60 3.31 -7.25
C ILE A 51 -25.13 2.01 -6.65
N ALA A 52 -23.92 1.59 -6.99
CA ALA A 52 -23.24 0.51 -6.30
C ALA A 52 -22.66 1.03 -4.99
N LEU A 53 -23.22 0.55 -3.88
CA LEU A 53 -22.74 0.88 -2.54
C LEU A 53 -21.41 0.17 -2.26
N THR A 54 -20.66 0.67 -1.28
CA THR A 54 -19.43 0.03 -0.81
C THR A 54 -19.67 -1.43 -0.40
N ASP A 55 -18.68 -2.28 -0.67
CA ASP A 55 -18.73 -3.75 -0.55
C ASP A 55 -19.73 -4.45 -1.49
N SER A 56 -20.23 -3.76 -2.53
CA SER A 56 -20.88 -4.43 -3.67
C SER A 56 -19.85 -5.13 -4.54
N VAL A 57 -20.15 -6.34 -5.01
CA VAL A 57 -19.34 -7.07 -6.00
C VAL A 57 -20.09 -7.08 -7.32
N LEU A 58 -19.58 -6.33 -8.30
CA LEU A 58 -20.18 -6.24 -9.63
C LEU A 58 -19.97 -7.54 -10.41
N LYS A 59 -20.74 -7.74 -11.48
CA LYS A 59 -20.71 -8.96 -12.32
C LYS A 59 -19.32 -9.31 -12.85
N ASP A 60 -18.49 -8.31 -13.14
CA ASP A 60 -17.10 -8.47 -13.59
C ASP A 60 -16.11 -8.83 -12.46
N GLY A 61 -16.58 -8.92 -11.22
CA GLY A 61 -15.77 -9.17 -10.02
C GLY A 61 -15.22 -7.91 -9.35
N THR A 62 -15.52 -6.71 -9.87
CA THR A 62 -15.10 -5.45 -9.28
C THR A 62 -15.75 -5.28 -7.90
N ILE A 63 -14.92 -5.11 -6.86
CA ILE A 63 -15.36 -4.83 -5.50
C ILE A 63 -15.35 -3.33 -5.27
N ILE A 64 -16.51 -2.76 -4.95
CA ILE A 64 -16.64 -1.33 -4.67
C ILE A 64 -16.08 -1.04 -3.28
N LYS A 65 -15.14 -0.12 -3.18
CA LYS A 65 -14.51 0.31 -1.92
C LYS A 65 -14.59 1.83 -1.79
N PRO A 66 -14.59 2.38 -0.57
CA PRO A 66 -14.35 3.79 -0.39
C PRO A 66 -13.04 4.18 -1.08
N ALA A 67 -13.06 5.30 -1.79
CA ALA A 67 -11.89 5.85 -2.45
C ALA A 67 -11.79 7.34 -2.15
N LYS A 68 -10.56 7.88 -2.16
CA LYS A 68 -10.30 9.30 -2.05
C LYS A 68 -9.66 9.77 -3.35
N LEU A 69 -10.26 10.75 -3.99
CA LEU A 69 -9.78 11.31 -5.25
C LEU A 69 -9.50 12.79 -5.04
N ARG A 70 -8.24 13.20 -5.21
CA ARG A 70 -7.82 14.62 -5.09
C ARG A 70 -8.33 15.29 -3.80
N GLY A 71 -8.25 14.57 -2.68
CA GLY A 71 -8.66 15.06 -1.37
C GLY A 71 -10.12 14.78 -0.98
N VAL A 72 -10.99 14.36 -1.91
CA VAL A 72 -12.44 14.18 -1.66
C VAL A 72 -12.83 12.70 -1.67
N TYR A 73 -13.67 12.29 -0.72
CA TYR A 73 -14.17 10.92 -0.61
C TYR A 73 -15.25 10.58 -1.64
N SER A 74 -15.21 9.34 -2.11
CA SER A 74 -16.26 8.67 -2.88
C SER A 74 -16.63 7.37 -2.16
N PHE A 75 -17.90 7.19 -1.81
CA PHE A 75 -18.43 6.05 -1.04
C PHE A 75 -19.32 5.12 -1.88
N GLY A 76 -18.99 4.99 -3.16
CA GLY A 76 -19.71 4.13 -4.07
C GLY A 76 -19.28 4.35 -5.52
N MET A 77 -20.03 3.77 -6.43
CA MET A 77 -19.86 3.97 -7.87
C MET A 77 -21.22 4.16 -8.54
N ALA A 78 -21.34 5.23 -9.32
CA ALA A 78 -22.49 5.44 -10.19
C ALA A 78 -22.34 4.58 -11.45
N LEU A 79 -23.32 3.70 -11.72
CA LEU A 79 -23.28 2.75 -12.83
C LEU A 79 -24.01 3.24 -14.08
N GLY A 80 -24.74 4.36 -13.98
CA GLY A 80 -25.53 4.94 -15.07
C GLY A 80 -26.96 5.27 -14.66
N LYS A 81 -27.62 6.12 -15.46
CA LYS A 81 -29.04 6.46 -15.28
C LYS A 81 -29.92 5.21 -15.48
N VAL A 82 -31.01 5.12 -14.73
CA VAL A 82 -31.97 4.01 -14.79
C VAL A 82 -33.41 4.54 -14.71
N ASP A 83 -34.32 3.86 -15.41
CA ASP A 83 -35.75 4.15 -15.38
C ASP A 83 -36.45 3.27 -14.33
N GLU A 84 -36.00 3.37 -13.07
CA GLU A 84 -36.49 2.55 -11.95
C GLU A 84 -37.01 3.44 -10.81
N VAL A 85 -37.84 2.88 -9.93
CA VAL A 85 -38.34 3.63 -8.77
C VAL A 85 -37.18 3.84 -7.78
N ILE A 86 -37.06 5.05 -7.21
CA ILE A 86 -36.04 5.36 -6.19
C ILE A 86 -36.17 4.37 -5.02
N GLY A 87 -35.05 3.79 -4.59
CA GLY A 87 -34.97 2.76 -3.57
C GLY A 87 -35.08 1.32 -4.11
N THR A 88 -35.29 1.13 -5.41
CA THR A 88 -35.32 -0.22 -6.00
C THR A 88 -33.96 -0.89 -5.87
N ASP A 89 -33.94 -2.14 -5.38
CA ASP A 89 -32.75 -2.99 -5.35
C ASP A 89 -32.49 -3.58 -6.75
N LEU A 90 -31.39 -3.16 -7.36
CA LEU A 90 -30.95 -3.55 -8.69
C LEU A 90 -29.80 -4.57 -8.64
N SER A 91 -29.50 -5.15 -7.47
CA SER A 91 -28.35 -6.05 -7.29
C SER A 91 -28.41 -7.27 -8.20
N ALA A 92 -29.60 -7.82 -8.48
CA ALA A 92 -29.73 -8.95 -9.41
C ALA A 92 -29.26 -8.61 -10.84
N ILE A 93 -29.30 -7.33 -11.21
CA ILE A 93 -28.90 -6.83 -12.53
C ILE A 93 -27.39 -6.56 -12.56
N TYR A 94 -26.82 -6.00 -11.50
CA TYR A 94 -25.46 -5.47 -11.51
C TYR A 94 -24.44 -6.28 -10.72
N CYS A 95 -24.87 -7.04 -9.72
CA CYS A 95 -24.01 -7.80 -8.83
C CYS A 95 -23.95 -9.28 -9.21
N GLN A 96 -22.90 -9.94 -8.73
CA GLN A 96 -22.89 -11.40 -8.65
C GLN A 96 -23.90 -11.85 -7.59
N GLN A 97 -24.72 -12.87 -7.88
CA GLN A 97 -25.57 -13.49 -6.86
C GLN A 97 -24.66 -14.04 -5.77
N THR A 98 -24.93 -13.61 -4.54
CA THR A 98 -24.06 -13.75 -3.36
C THR A 98 -23.32 -15.08 -3.31
N ALA A 99 -22.03 -15.06 -3.65
CA ALA A 99 -21.09 -15.95 -3.01
C ALA A 99 -21.02 -15.51 -1.54
N ASP A 100 -21.13 -16.49 -0.65
CA ASP A 100 -20.85 -16.42 0.79
C ASP A 100 -19.85 -15.31 1.13
N ARG A 101 -20.09 -14.51 2.19
CA ARG A 101 -19.31 -13.32 2.59
C ARG A 101 -17.81 -13.61 2.49
N SER A 102 -17.28 -13.40 1.30
CA SER A 102 -15.94 -13.82 0.96
C SER A 102 -15.02 -12.84 1.65
N THR A 103 -13.96 -13.35 2.26
CA THR A 103 -12.97 -12.49 2.90
C THR A 103 -12.48 -11.49 1.87
N VAL A 104 -12.83 -10.21 2.05
CA VAL A 104 -12.37 -9.13 1.17
C VAL A 104 -10.96 -8.77 1.58
N MET A 105 -10.05 -8.74 0.61
CA MET A 105 -8.65 -8.38 0.86
C MET A 105 -8.54 -6.93 1.37
N GLN A 106 -7.88 -6.76 2.51
CA GLN A 106 -7.56 -5.47 3.12
C GLN A 106 -6.12 -5.11 2.77
N THR A 107 -5.89 -4.43 1.65
CA THR A 107 -4.51 -4.17 1.17
C THR A 107 -3.76 -3.28 2.15
N TRP A 108 -2.46 -3.48 2.35
CA TRP A 108 -1.61 -2.42 2.92
C TRP A 108 -1.27 -1.42 1.80
N PRO A 109 -1.34 -0.09 2.02
CA PRO A 109 -1.02 0.90 1.00
C PRO A 109 0.40 0.73 0.45
N SER A 110 0.55 1.08 -0.84
CA SER A 110 1.89 1.28 -1.39
C SER A 110 2.50 2.51 -0.72
N ILE A 111 3.73 2.39 -0.26
CA ILE A 111 4.45 3.47 0.42
C ILE A 111 5.41 4.09 -0.59
N GLU A 112 5.31 5.40 -0.76
CA GLU A 112 6.07 6.17 -1.76
C GLU A 112 7.41 6.67 -1.21
N LEU A 113 8.24 7.25 -2.09
CA LEU A 113 9.43 8.01 -1.69
C LEU A 113 9.03 9.46 -1.31
N LEU A 114 9.85 10.13 -0.50
CA LEU A 114 9.52 11.46 0.03
C LEU A 114 9.19 12.49 -1.07
N TYR A 115 9.95 12.52 -2.17
CA TYR A 115 9.70 13.47 -3.26
C TYR A 115 8.37 13.19 -3.99
N ASN A 116 7.92 11.93 -4.09
CA ASN A 116 6.60 11.59 -4.64
C ASN A 116 5.47 12.06 -3.72
N LEU A 117 5.65 11.91 -2.40
CA LEU A 117 4.72 12.45 -1.41
C LEU A 117 4.65 13.97 -1.49
N ARG A 118 5.81 14.66 -1.49
CA ARG A 118 5.88 16.12 -1.61
C ARG A 118 5.20 16.60 -2.89
N ARG A 119 5.49 15.98 -4.04
CA ARG A 119 4.84 16.28 -5.31
C ARG A 119 3.32 16.11 -5.23
N SER A 120 2.83 15.07 -4.55
CA SER A 120 1.40 14.83 -4.38
C SER A 120 0.73 15.93 -3.56
N LEU A 121 1.39 16.42 -2.51
CA LEU A 121 0.93 17.57 -1.70
C LEU A 121 0.92 18.87 -2.53
N GLU A 122 1.97 19.13 -3.31
CA GLU A 122 2.05 20.31 -4.19
C GLU A 122 0.92 20.33 -5.23
N LEU A 123 0.57 19.18 -5.80
CA LEU A 123 -0.53 19.04 -6.77
C LEU A 123 -1.92 19.38 -6.19
N VAL A 124 -2.09 19.25 -4.87
CA VAL A 124 -3.33 19.64 -4.18
C VAL A 124 -3.20 20.97 -3.44
N GLY A 125 -2.07 21.68 -3.59
CA GLY A 125 -1.82 22.98 -2.97
C GLY A 125 -1.61 22.90 -1.45
N GLU A 126 -1.24 21.74 -0.91
CA GLU A 126 -1.00 21.53 0.51
C GLU A 126 0.50 21.64 0.85
N ALA A 127 0.81 22.31 1.95
CA ALA A 127 2.18 22.43 2.48
C ALA A 127 2.18 22.22 4.01
N PRO A 128 1.77 21.03 4.49
CA PRO A 128 1.58 20.78 5.91
C PRO A 128 2.91 20.75 6.66
N LYS A 129 2.84 20.93 7.99
CA LYS A 129 3.93 20.61 8.91
C LYS A 129 3.55 19.36 9.69
N ILE A 130 4.32 18.29 9.53
CA ILE A 130 3.96 16.96 10.05
C ILE A 130 5.11 16.43 10.91
N THR A 131 4.78 15.98 12.11
CA THR A 131 5.70 15.19 12.96
C THR A 131 5.63 13.73 12.52
N TYR A 132 6.77 13.12 12.24
CA TYR A 132 6.89 11.73 11.85
C TYR A 132 7.59 10.88 12.90
N ARG A 133 7.18 9.63 13.01
CA ARG A 133 7.86 8.56 13.74
C ARG A 133 8.36 7.51 12.77
N ALA A 134 9.59 7.05 12.95
CA ALA A 134 10.17 6.02 12.11
C ALA A 134 9.91 4.63 12.70
N LYS A 135 9.68 3.62 11.86
CA LYS A 135 9.89 2.21 12.24
C LYS A 135 10.91 1.60 11.28
N ILE A 136 11.69 0.64 11.75
CA ILE A 136 12.63 -0.07 10.87
C ILE A 136 11.85 -0.82 9.82
N LYS A 137 12.27 -0.66 8.56
CA LYS A 137 11.75 -1.43 7.45
C LYS A 137 12.43 -2.80 7.46
N LEU A 138 11.65 -3.84 7.74
CA LEU A 138 12.13 -5.21 7.70
C LEU A 138 12.02 -5.78 6.27
N ASP A 139 12.99 -6.60 5.88
CA ASP A 139 13.01 -7.34 4.61
C ASP A 139 12.45 -8.75 4.85
N GLY A 140 11.13 -8.88 4.71
CA GLY A 140 10.40 -10.14 4.88
C GLY A 140 9.35 -10.34 3.78
N THR A 141 8.16 -10.75 4.17
CA THR A 141 6.97 -10.71 3.32
C THR A 141 5.78 -10.15 4.10
N ASN A 142 5.02 -9.25 3.47
CA ASN A 142 3.86 -8.65 4.11
C ASN A 142 2.78 -9.70 4.43
N GLY A 143 2.25 -9.63 5.64
CA GLY A 143 1.13 -10.46 6.10
C GLY A 143 0.02 -9.61 6.70
N GLY A 144 -1.23 -10.01 6.42
CA GLY A 144 -2.42 -9.46 7.06
C GLY A 144 -3.25 -10.57 7.70
N ILE A 145 -3.74 -10.33 8.91
CA ILE A 145 -4.61 -11.24 9.66
C ILE A 145 -5.90 -10.49 9.96
N GLN A 146 -6.97 -10.90 9.30
CA GLN A 146 -8.31 -10.36 9.46
C GLN A 146 -9.04 -11.10 10.57
N ILE A 147 -9.62 -10.36 11.50
CA ILE A 147 -10.38 -10.86 12.65
C ILE A 147 -11.79 -10.27 12.53
N PHE A 148 -12.76 -11.15 12.28
CA PHE A 148 -14.17 -10.78 12.17
C PHE A 148 -14.83 -10.73 13.54
N THR A 149 -15.97 -10.04 13.63
CA THR A 149 -16.70 -9.83 14.88
C THR A 149 -17.28 -11.12 15.47
N ASP A 150 -17.41 -12.18 14.67
CA ASP A 150 -17.85 -13.51 15.08
C ASP A 150 -16.69 -14.45 15.47
N GLY A 151 -15.45 -13.97 15.48
CA GLY A 151 -14.27 -14.79 15.78
C GLY A 151 -13.68 -15.52 14.57
N LYS A 152 -14.29 -15.43 13.37
CA LYS A 152 -13.67 -15.94 12.16
C LYS A 152 -12.35 -15.21 11.93
N VAL A 153 -11.34 -15.94 11.45
CA VAL A 153 -10.05 -15.40 11.09
C VAL A 153 -9.77 -15.72 9.63
N ALA A 154 -9.23 -14.75 8.90
CA ALA A 154 -8.75 -14.96 7.55
C ALA A 154 -7.35 -14.36 7.39
N VAL A 155 -6.59 -14.93 6.45
CA VAL A 155 -5.16 -14.60 6.28
C VAL A 155 -4.93 -14.12 4.86
N GLN A 156 -4.04 -13.15 4.70
CA GLN A 156 -3.68 -12.60 3.41
C GLN A 156 -2.18 -12.33 3.32
N SER A 157 -1.64 -12.46 2.11
CA SER A 157 -0.38 -11.86 1.74
C SER A 157 -0.59 -10.39 1.33
N ARG A 158 0.44 -9.78 0.73
CA ARG A 158 0.34 -8.46 0.08
C ARG A 158 -0.76 -8.37 -0.98
N SER A 159 -1.10 -9.46 -1.66
CA SER A 159 -1.89 -9.40 -2.90
C SER A 159 -3.05 -10.40 -2.98
N GLN A 160 -3.13 -11.38 -2.07
CA GLN A 160 -4.13 -12.43 -2.11
C GLN A 160 -4.53 -12.91 -0.72
N ILE A 161 -5.76 -13.41 -0.61
CA ILE A 161 -6.17 -14.26 0.52
C ILE A 161 -5.44 -15.60 0.38
N ILE A 162 -4.92 -16.11 1.49
CA ILE A 162 -4.11 -17.33 1.53
C ILE A 162 -4.66 -18.31 2.58
N SER A 163 -4.32 -19.58 2.40
CA SER A 163 -4.66 -20.68 3.32
C SER A 163 -3.45 -21.60 3.48
N PRO A 164 -3.46 -22.56 4.41
CA PRO A 164 -2.37 -23.55 4.52
C PRO A 164 -2.10 -24.32 3.22
N GLU A 165 -3.12 -24.49 2.36
CA GLU A 165 -3.00 -25.14 1.05
C GLU A 165 -2.41 -24.24 -0.03
N ASN A 166 -2.57 -22.92 0.10
CA ASN A 166 -2.00 -21.89 -0.77
C ASN A 166 -1.22 -20.87 0.07
N ASP A 167 -0.15 -21.36 0.72
CA ASP A 167 0.57 -20.63 1.77
C ASP A 167 1.53 -19.58 1.19
N ASN A 168 1.82 -18.55 1.99
CA ASN A 168 2.90 -17.59 1.78
C ASN A 168 4.06 -17.92 2.74
N LEU A 169 4.96 -18.82 2.31
CA LEU A 169 6.18 -19.16 3.06
C LEU A 169 5.93 -19.61 4.51
N GLY A 170 4.81 -20.30 4.76
CA GLY A 170 4.43 -20.84 6.08
C GLY A 170 3.65 -19.87 6.96
N PHE A 171 3.35 -18.66 6.48
CA PHE A 171 2.59 -17.66 7.24
C PHE A 171 1.16 -18.12 7.49
N ALA A 172 0.45 -18.63 6.47
CA ALA A 172 -0.93 -19.07 6.60
C ALA A 172 -1.05 -20.27 7.55
N ASN A 173 -0.12 -21.24 7.42
CA ASN A 173 -0.06 -22.37 8.32
C ASN A 173 0.26 -21.94 9.77
N TRP A 174 1.18 -20.99 9.99
CA TRP A 174 1.48 -20.47 11.33
C TRP A 174 0.27 -19.76 11.96
N VAL A 175 -0.48 -18.96 11.20
CA VAL A 175 -1.71 -18.34 11.70
C VAL A 175 -2.75 -19.41 12.05
N ASN A 176 -2.91 -20.44 11.22
CA ASN A 176 -3.83 -21.56 11.50
C ASN A 176 -3.47 -22.32 12.79
N GLN A 177 -2.17 -22.50 13.07
CA GLN A 177 -1.71 -23.10 14.34
C GLN A 177 -2.00 -22.21 15.55
N ASN A 178 -2.16 -20.90 15.35
CA ASN A 178 -2.43 -19.91 16.37
C ASN A 178 -3.85 -19.32 16.26
N ILE A 179 -4.78 -20.04 15.61
CA ILE A 179 -6.11 -19.51 15.27
C ILE A 179 -6.89 -19.08 16.50
N ASP A 180 -6.77 -19.81 17.62
CA ASP A 180 -7.41 -19.50 18.90
C ASP A 180 -6.87 -18.22 19.54
N TYR A 181 -5.62 -17.86 19.28
CA TYR A 181 -5.07 -16.58 19.74
C TYR A 181 -5.76 -15.43 19.01
N PHE A 182 -5.88 -15.52 17.67
CA PHE A 182 -6.46 -14.46 16.85
C PHE A 182 -7.99 -14.37 16.97
N SER A 183 -8.70 -15.50 17.03
CA SER A 183 -10.17 -15.52 17.13
C SER A 183 -10.66 -14.85 18.41
N ARG A 184 -9.91 -14.97 19.52
CA ARG A 184 -10.20 -14.31 20.79
C ARG A 184 -10.01 -12.80 20.79
N LEU A 185 -9.39 -12.24 19.76
CA LEU A 185 -9.28 -10.79 19.56
C LEU A 185 -10.54 -10.18 18.94
N ALA A 186 -11.52 -11.00 18.56
CA ALA A 186 -12.79 -10.51 18.02
C ALA A 186 -13.45 -9.53 18.97
N SER A 187 -13.93 -8.43 18.39
CA SER A 187 -14.54 -7.33 19.11
C SER A 187 -15.84 -6.90 18.42
N THR A 188 -16.42 -5.79 18.85
CA THR A 188 -17.58 -5.19 18.16
C THR A 188 -17.26 -4.69 16.76
N GLU A 189 -15.98 -4.56 16.41
CA GLU A 189 -15.51 -4.11 15.09
C GLU A 189 -14.52 -5.10 14.47
N HIS A 190 -14.54 -5.18 13.13
CA HIS A 190 -13.56 -5.94 12.37
C HIS A 190 -12.17 -5.32 12.55
N ALA A 191 -11.16 -6.17 12.71
CA ALA A 191 -9.77 -5.74 12.78
C ALA A 191 -8.91 -6.46 11.74
N THR A 192 -7.93 -5.76 11.17
CA THR A 192 -6.86 -6.38 10.37
C THR A 192 -5.51 -6.03 10.96
N ILE A 193 -4.77 -7.04 11.40
CA ILE A 193 -3.41 -6.87 11.92
C ILE A 193 -2.45 -6.96 10.73
N PHE A 194 -1.67 -5.90 10.52
CA PHE A 194 -0.64 -5.85 9.49
C PHE A 194 0.76 -5.95 10.09
N GLY A 195 1.57 -6.81 9.49
CA GLY A 195 2.94 -7.02 9.92
C GLY A 195 3.81 -7.56 8.82
N GLU A 196 5.10 -7.66 9.13
CA GLU A 196 6.08 -8.33 8.30
C GLU A 196 6.33 -9.74 8.87
N TRP A 197 6.14 -10.75 8.03
CA TRP A 197 6.56 -12.12 8.31
C TRP A 197 8.04 -12.26 7.96
N CYS A 198 8.87 -12.53 8.96
CA CYS A 198 10.33 -12.49 8.85
C CYS A 198 10.98 -13.71 9.47
N GLY A 199 12.28 -13.90 9.21
CA GLY A 199 13.10 -14.98 9.77
C GLY A 199 13.72 -15.86 8.69
N LYS A 200 14.48 -16.85 9.14
CA LYS A 200 15.23 -17.74 8.26
C LYS A 200 14.32 -18.44 7.24
N GLY A 201 14.71 -18.34 5.97
CA GLY A 201 14.00 -18.93 4.85
C GLY A 201 12.85 -18.07 4.30
N ILE A 202 12.67 -16.83 4.78
CA ILE A 202 11.73 -15.87 4.17
C ILE A 202 12.45 -14.97 3.16
N GLN A 203 13.43 -14.19 3.61
CA GLN A 203 14.37 -13.45 2.78
C GLN A 203 15.81 -13.83 3.18
N LYS A 204 16.82 -13.21 2.55
CA LYS A 204 18.23 -13.64 2.68
C LYS A 204 19.24 -12.51 2.90
N ARG A 205 18.82 -11.23 2.90
CA ARG A 205 19.76 -10.11 2.74
C ARG A 205 20.08 -9.35 4.03
N THR A 206 19.13 -9.28 4.95
CA THR A 206 19.21 -8.40 6.12
C THR A 206 19.29 -9.19 7.41
N ALA A 207 19.64 -8.52 8.51
CA ALA A 207 19.76 -9.14 9.83
C ALA A 207 18.52 -9.96 10.24
N VAL A 208 17.32 -9.48 9.87
CA VAL A 208 16.06 -10.16 10.21
C VAL A 208 15.93 -11.55 9.57
N SER A 209 16.67 -11.80 8.48
CA SER A 209 16.72 -13.09 7.79
C SER A 209 17.51 -14.14 8.58
N GLU A 210 18.34 -13.72 9.55
CA GLU A 210 19.19 -14.62 10.35
C GLU A 210 18.49 -15.12 11.63
N ILE A 211 17.29 -14.63 11.94
CA ILE A 211 16.49 -15.14 13.05
C ILE A 211 16.17 -16.61 12.78
N ASP A 212 16.56 -17.50 13.69
CA ASP A 212 16.52 -18.95 13.54
C ASP A 212 15.11 -19.55 13.39
N ARG A 213 14.10 -18.76 13.74
CA ARG A 213 12.67 -19.05 13.59
C ARG A 213 11.96 -17.93 12.84
N LYS A 214 10.73 -18.21 12.42
CA LYS A 214 9.86 -17.21 11.79
C LYS A 214 9.06 -16.45 12.85
N ILE A 215 8.93 -15.16 12.66
CA ILE A 215 8.23 -14.24 13.56
C ILE A 215 7.35 -13.28 12.77
N PHE A 216 6.31 -12.76 13.41
CA PHE A 216 5.42 -11.74 12.84
C PHE A 216 5.64 -10.40 13.54
N ALA A 217 6.26 -9.46 12.82
CA ALA A 217 6.56 -8.12 13.31
C ALA A 217 5.43 -7.15 12.92
N VAL A 218 4.48 -6.93 13.83
CA VAL A 218 3.30 -6.09 13.64
C VAL A 218 3.70 -4.62 13.60
N PHE A 219 3.33 -3.93 12.52
CA PHE A 219 3.60 -2.49 12.38
C PHE A 219 2.34 -1.62 12.46
N ALA A 220 1.15 -2.17 12.20
CA ALA A 220 -0.12 -1.46 12.26
C ALA A 220 -1.32 -2.39 12.50
N VAL A 221 -2.41 -1.84 13.05
CA VAL A 221 -3.71 -2.51 13.13
C VAL A 221 -4.76 -1.59 12.50
N GLN A 222 -5.56 -2.14 11.59
CA GLN A 222 -6.72 -1.48 11.02
C GLN A 222 -7.99 -1.91 11.76
N PHE A 223 -8.87 -0.96 12.04
CA PHE A 223 -10.24 -1.21 12.51
C PHE A 223 -11.24 -0.76 11.43
N GLY A 224 -12.29 -1.55 11.18
CA GLY A 224 -13.26 -1.30 10.11
C GLY A 224 -12.72 -1.65 8.71
N GLY A 225 -13.28 -1.02 7.67
CA GLY A 225 -12.95 -1.33 6.26
C GLY A 225 -13.74 -2.48 5.65
N ILE A 226 -14.79 -2.94 6.35
CA ILE A 226 -15.79 -3.91 5.91
C ILE A 226 -17.17 -3.40 6.35
N ASP A 227 -18.21 -3.76 5.61
CA ASP A 227 -19.61 -3.38 5.84
C ASP A 227 -19.82 -1.86 5.78
N GLY A 228 -19.15 -1.19 4.83
CA GLY A 228 -19.24 0.24 4.60
C GLY A 228 -18.59 1.12 5.69
N LYS A 229 -18.02 0.53 6.74
CA LYS A 229 -17.34 1.29 7.80
C LYS A 229 -16.00 1.85 7.32
N VAL A 230 -15.78 3.14 7.57
CA VAL A 230 -14.49 3.80 7.32
C VAL A 230 -13.38 3.09 8.10
N ALA A 231 -12.33 2.69 7.39
CA ALA A 231 -11.17 2.07 7.99
C ALA A 231 -10.34 3.11 8.75
N LYS A 232 -9.91 2.76 9.97
CA LYS A 232 -9.00 3.55 10.78
C LYS A 232 -7.75 2.75 11.11
N LEU A 233 -6.61 3.42 11.24
CA LEU A 233 -5.30 2.82 11.52
C LEU A 233 -4.81 3.21 12.91
N GLU A 234 -4.33 2.21 13.63
CA GLU A 234 -3.48 2.34 14.81
C GLU A 234 -2.05 1.93 14.45
N ILE A 235 -1.09 2.77 14.83
CA ILE A 235 0.33 2.62 14.53
C ILE A 235 1.20 2.76 15.78
N CYS A 236 0.65 3.30 16.87
CA CYS A 236 1.31 3.45 18.13
C CYS A 236 1.60 2.08 18.74
N ARG A 237 2.88 1.83 19.00
CA ARG A 237 3.37 0.56 19.56
C ARG A 237 2.59 0.16 20.81
N ASP A 238 2.40 1.08 21.75
CA ASP A 238 1.85 0.75 23.05
C ASP A 238 0.36 0.40 22.96
N LYS A 239 -0.41 1.14 22.14
CA LYS A 239 -1.82 0.83 21.88
C LYS A 239 -2.00 -0.50 21.14
N ILE A 240 -1.12 -0.82 20.18
CA ILE A 240 -1.14 -2.13 19.51
C ILE A 240 -0.78 -3.24 20.51
N ALA A 241 0.20 -3.01 21.38
CA ALA A 241 0.61 -3.98 22.40
C ALA A 241 -0.46 -4.20 23.48
N GLU A 242 -1.31 -3.21 23.76
CA GLU A 242 -2.50 -3.38 24.61
C GLU A 242 -3.56 -4.25 23.93
N PHE A 243 -3.73 -4.11 22.60
CA PHE A 243 -4.66 -4.92 21.81
C PHE A 243 -4.19 -6.37 21.64
N LEU A 244 -2.88 -6.62 21.61
CA LEU A 244 -2.28 -7.94 21.35
C LEU A 244 -1.76 -8.60 22.64
N PRO A 245 -2.37 -9.69 23.13
CA PRO A 245 -1.81 -10.49 24.21
C PRO A 245 -0.38 -10.94 23.87
N LYS A 246 0.47 -11.12 24.90
CA LYS A 246 1.85 -11.57 24.68
C LYS A 246 1.88 -12.91 23.95
N HIS A 247 2.73 -13.00 22.93
CA HIS A 247 2.96 -14.21 22.15
C HIS A 247 4.45 -14.34 21.82
N PRO A 248 5.04 -15.55 21.86
CA PRO A 248 6.48 -15.75 21.68
C PRO A 248 7.02 -15.35 20.30
N ASP A 249 6.17 -15.37 19.28
CA ASP A 249 6.54 -15.09 17.88
C ASP A 249 5.90 -13.80 17.32
N ILE A 250 5.13 -13.04 18.12
CA ILE A 250 4.53 -11.77 17.69
C ILE A 250 5.25 -10.62 18.38
N PHE A 251 5.77 -9.71 17.57
CA PHE A 251 6.49 -8.54 18.06
C PHE A 251 5.81 -7.28 17.51
N VAL A 252 5.44 -6.35 18.38
CA VAL A 252 4.99 -5.03 17.93
C VAL A 252 6.21 -4.16 17.66
N LEU A 253 6.42 -3.79 16.40
CA LEU A 253 7.58 -3.03 15.97
C LEU A 253 7.61 -1.67 16.68
N PRO A 254 8.69 -1.36 17.42
CA PRO A 254 8.84 -0.09 18.10
C PRO A 254 9.13 1.04 17.12
N PHE A 255 8.96 2.28 17.60
CA PHE A 255 9.52 3.42 16.89
C PHE A 255 11.04 3.46 17.04
N TYR A 256 11.71 3.80 15.95
CA TYR A 256 13.14 4.03 15.88
C TYR A 256 13.43 5.52 16.09
N GLY A 257 14.34 5.82 17.02
CA GLY A 257 14.81 7.18 17.28
C GLY A 257 13.74 8.15 17.75
N GLU A 258 14.10 9.43 17.70
CA GLU A 258 13.24 10.55 18.08
C GLU A 258 12.29 10.95 16.93
N PRO A 259 11.15 11.60 17.23
CA PRO A 259 10.28 12.17 16.22
C PRO A 259 11.01 13.21 15.35
N ILE A 260 10.67 13.26 14.06
CA ILE A 260 11.25 14.20 13.08
C ILE A 260 10.13 15.03 12.48
N VAL A 261 10.29 16.35 12.50
CA VAL A 261 9.32 17.27 11.91
C VAL A 261 9.72 17.58 10.46
N LEU A 262 8.80 17.35 9.53
CA LEU A 262 8.93 17.76 8.13
C LEU A 262 7.97 18.92 7.87
N ASP A 263 8.53 20.08 7.55
CA ASP A 263 7.80 21.28 7.18
C ASP A 263 7.79 21.41 5.66
N PHE A 264 6.68 21.00 5.02
CA PHE A 264 6.59 21.02 3.55
C PHE A 264 6.43 22.45 3.00
N GLY A 265 6.20 23.46 3.84
CA GLY A 265 6.20 24.88 3.48
C GLY A 265 7.56 25.56 3.59
N ASP A 266 8.55 24.93 4.23
CA ASP A 266 9.89 25.47 4.43
C ASP A 266 10.96 24.51 3.91
N ARG A 267 11.46 24.80 2.71
CA ARG A 267 12.48 23.98 2.05
C ARG A 267 13.77 23.85 2.86
N THR A 268 14.19 24.89 3.58
CA THR A 268 15.44 24.84 4.35
C THR A 268 15.30 23.94 5.57
N GLN A 269 14.17 24.02 6.28
CA GLN A 269 13.86 23.07 7.36
C GLN A 269 13.72 21.65 6.82
N LEU A 270 13.09 21.48 5.65
CA LEU A 270 12.95 20.18 5.00
C LEU A 270 14.31 19.56 4.65
N GLU A 271 15.25 20.33 4.11
CA GLU A 271 16.62 19.88 3.83
C GLU A 271 17.36 19.42 5.09
N SER A 272 17.18 20.13 6.22
CA SER A 272 17.75 19.72 7.50
C SER A 272 17.19 18.39 8.01
N ALA A 273 15.86 18.22 7.93
CA ALA A 273 15.20 16.98 8.32
C ALA A 273 15.61 15.81 7.41
N VAL A 274 15.73 16.03 6.11
CA VAL A 274 16.19 15.03 5.14
C VAL A 274 17.62 14.58 5.43
N ASN A 275 18.52 15.49 5.79
CA ASN A 275 19.88 15.12 6.21
C ASN A 275 19.89 14.23 7.45
N THR A 276 19.02 14.54 8.43
CA THR A 276 18.86 13.72 9.63
C THR A 276 18.34 12.32 9.28
N LEU A 277 17.36 12.23 8.38
CA LEU A 277 16.82 10.95 7.90
C LEU A 277 17.87 10.13 7.14
N ASN A 278 18.70 10.75 6.30
CA ASN A 278 19.78 10.06 5.59
C ASN A 278 20.80 9.45 6.55
N GLN A 279 21.20 10.17 7.60
CA GLN A 279 22.08 9.65 8.66
C GLN A 279 21.43 8.49 9.43
N ALA A 280 20.13 8.60 9.72
CA ALA A 280 19.37 7.54 10.37
C ALA A 280 19.31 6.26 9.51
N VAL A 281 19.06 6.40 8.21
CA VAL A 281 19.05 5.25 7.28
C VAL A 281 20.44 4.62 7.14
N ASP A 282 21.51 5.42 7.02
CA ASP A 282 22.88 4.91 6.98
C ASP A 282 23.24 4.12 8.24
N THR A 283 22.77 4.58 9.41
CA THR A 283 22.93 3.85 10.68
C THR A 283 22.24 2.49 10.63
N VAL A 284 20.97 2.45 10.19
CA VAL A 284 20.20 1.19 10.06
C VAL A 284 20.81 0.26 9.01
N GLU A 285 21.30 0.78 7.88
CA GLU A 285 21.93 -0.03 6.84
C GLU A 285 23.27 -0.63 7.27
N LYS A 286 24.00 -0.01 8.20
CA LYS A 286 25.21 -0.59 8.79
C LYS A 286 24.90 -1.70 9.78
N LEU A 287 23.87 -1.52 10.59
CA LEU A 287 23.47 -2.46 11.62
C LEU A 287 22.00 -2.25 11.99
N ASP A 288 21.16 -3.27 11.79
CA ASP A 288 19.75 -3.22 12.21
C ASP A 288 19.67 -3.16 13.75
N PRO A 289 19.23 -2.02 14.34
CA PRO A 289 19.30 -1.87 15.78
C PRO A 289 18.23 -2.69 16.50
N TRP A 290 17.05 -2.88 15.90
CA TRP A 290 15.98 -3.64 16.54
C TRP A 290 16.28 -5.13 16.55
N VAL A 291 16.83 -5.67 15.44
CA VAL A 291 17.24 -7.07 15.40
C VAL A 291 18.36 -7.33 16.41
N LYS A 292 19.33 -6.43 16.51
CA LYS A 292 20.41 -6.54 17.50
C LYS A 292 19.89 -6.52 18.93
N GLU A 293 19.04 -5.56 19.27
CA GLU A 293 18.50 -5.43 20.63
C GLU A 293 17.59 -6.59 21.01
N THR A 294 16.74 -7.04 20.08
CA THR A 294 15.69 -8.03 20.36
C THR A 294 16.19 -9.48 20.28
N PHE A 295 17.10 -9.77 19.34
CA PHE A 295 17.55 -11.13 19.05
C PHE A 295 19.06 -11.34 19.23
N GLY A 296 19.84 -10.29 19.51
CA GLY A 296 21.29 -10.39 19.66
C GLY A 296 22.04 -10.68 18.36
N LEU A 297 21.38 -10.52 17.21
CA LEU A 297 21.95 -10.78 15.88
C LEU A 297 22.43 -9.48 15.24
N GLU A 298 23.56 -9.54 14.55
CA GLU A 298 24.12 -8.41 13.81
C GLU A 298 23.97 -8.62 12.30
N GLY A 299 23.72 -7.54 11.58
CA GLY A 299 23.59 -7.53 10.13
C GLY A 299 22.97 -6.22 9.67
N ILE A 300 22.95 -6.00 8.35
CA ILE A 300 22.40 -4.78 7.77
C ILE A 300 20.86 -4.73 7.90
N GLY A 301 20.31 -3.54 8.11
CA GLY A 301 18.88 -3.26 7.96
C GLY A 301 18.53 -2.72 6.57
N GLU A 302 17.25 -2.73 6.20
CA GLU A 302 16.80 -2.25 4.88
C GLU A 302 16.65 -0.73 4.84
N GLY A 303 16.19 -0.13 5.94
CA GLY A 303 15.92 1.30 6.05
C GLY A 303 14.77 1.60 7.01
N LEU A 304 14.00 2.64 6.71
CA LEU A 304 12.94 3.17 7.58
C LEU A 304 11.63 3.35 6.81
N VAL A 305 10.52 3.20 7.52
CA VAL A 305 9.20 3.68 7.10
C VAL A 305 8.78 4.79 8.05
N MET A 306 8.34 5.90 7.49
CA MET A 306 7.97 7.10 8.21
C MET A 306 6.45 7.18 8.32
N PHE A 307 5.97 7.25 9.56
CA PHE A 307 4.57 7.26 9.96
C PHE A 307 4.24 8.65 10.52
N PRO A 308 3.25 9.38 10.00
CA PRO A 308 2.75 10.58 10.66
C PRO A 308 2.34 10.26 12.10
N GLU A 309 2.80 11.07 13.04
CA GLU A 309 2.41 10.89 14.44
C GLU A 309 0.92 11.22 14.59
N SER A 310 0.16 10.30 15.18
CA SER A 310 -1.25 10.47 15.48
C SER A 310 -1.52 10.11 16.93
N GLY A 311 -2.16 11.03 17.67
CA GLY A 311 -2.62 10.77 19.03
C GLY A 311 -3.84 9.83 19.09
N GLU A 312 -4.53 9.67 17.96
CA GLU A 312 -5.79 8.93 17.83
C GLU A 312 -5.76 7.95 16.64
N LEU A 313 -6.81 7.14 16.51
CA LEU A 313 -7.00 6.29 15.33
C LEU A 313 -7.11 7.16 14.07
N ALA A 314 -6.13 7.03 13.18
CA ALA A 314 -6.08 7.84 11.96
C ALA A 314 -7.00 7.26 10.89
N GLU A 315 -7.73 8.10 10.17
CA GLU A 315 -8.49 7.63 9.01
C GLU A 315 -7.52 7.09 7.94
N ARG A 316 -7.75 5.85 7.51
CA ARG A 316 -6.76 5.05 6.78
C ARG A 316 -6.31 5.67 5.46
N LEU A 317 -7.24 6.15 4.64
CA LEU A 317 -6.91 6.60 3.28
C LEU A 317 -6.10 7.89 3.32
N SER A 318 -6.49 8.86 4.14
CA SER A 318 -5.71 10.10 4.33
C SER A 318 -4.36 9.82 4.98
N TYR A 319 -4.33 8.91 5.94
CA TYR A 319 -3.07 8.54 6.61
C TYR A 319 -2.09 7.87 5.64
N ALA A 320 -2.58 7.00 4.75
CA ALA A 320 -1.76 6.30 3.77
C ALA A 320 -1.08 7.25 2.76
N GLU A 321 -1.74 8.35 2.38
CA GLU A 321 -1.19 9.38 1.48
C GLU A 321 0.04 10.08 2.05
N LEU A 322 0.22 10.02 3.37
CA LEU A 322 1.29 10.68 4.11
C LEU A 322 2.43 9.72 4.53
N LEU A 323 2.34 8.43 4.19
CA LEU A 323 3.42 7.49 4.45
C LEU A 323 4.52 7.62 3.40
N PHE A 324 5.78 7.59 3.83
CA PHE A 324 6.91 7.42 2.92
C PHE A 324 7.97 6.46 3.48
N LYS A 325 8.76 5.88 2.59
CA LYS A 325 9.85 4.96 2.91
C LYS A 325 11.19 5.56 2.51
N ALA A 326 12.23 5.16 3.24
CA ALA A 326 13.60 5.51 2.97
C ALA A 326 14.45 4.24 3.05
N LYS A 327 15.18 3.91 1.99
CA LYS A 327 15.96 2.66 1.90
C LYS A 327 17.45 2.96 1.73
N GLY A 328 18.27 2.20 2.45
CA GLY A 328 19.73 2.23 2.29
C GLY A 328 20.14 1.85 0.87
N GLU A 329 21.33 2.30 0.45
CA GLU A 329 21.83 2.18 -0.94
C GLU A 329 21.73 0.74 -1.48
N LYS A 330 22.05 -0.26 -0.66
CA LYS A 330 22.04 -1.68 -1.02
C LYS A 330 20.63 -2.23 -1.29
N HIS A 331 19.59 -1.50 -0.91
CA HIS A 331 18.19 -1.91 -0.99
C HIS A 331 17.33 -0.99 -1.89
N GLN A 332 17.92 0.02 -2.52
CA GLN A 332 17.19 0.93 -3.39
C GLN A 332 16.89 0.32 -4.75
N ALA A 333 15.62 0.42 -5.18
CA ALA A 333 15.19 0.00 -6.51
C ALA A 333 15.54 1.03 -7.60
N ILE A 334 15.86 2.27 -7.21
CA ILE A 334 16.32 3.36 -8.08
C ILE A 334 17.70 3.78 -7.58
N LYS A 335 18.65 4.02 -8.48
CA LYS A 335 19.97 4.52 -8.09
C LYS A 335 19.90 6.01 -7.76
N THR A 336 19.60 6.35 -6.51
CA THR A 336 19.57 7.74 -6.03
C THR A 336 20.86 8.10 -5.31
N LYS A 337 21.24 9.39 -5.27
CA LYS A 337 22.43 9.83 -4.52
C LYS A 337 22.31 9.63 -3.01
N GLN A 338 21.09 9.66 -2.48
CA GLN A 338 20.81 9.57 -1.04
C GLN A 338 19.46 8.86 -0.81
N PRO A 339 19.31 8.07 0.28
CA PRO A 339 18.05 7.40 0.65
C PRO A 339 16.79 8.26 0.69
N VAL A 340 16.95 9.54 1.06
CA VAL A 340 15.87 10.52 1.17
C VAL A 340 16.27 11.76 0.39
N GLN A 341 15.37 12.17 -0.52
CA GLN A 341 15.54 13.32 -1.40
C GLN A 341 14.25 14.13 -1.44
N ILE A 342 14.40 15.44 -1.61
CA ILE A 342 13.30 16.39 -1.75
C ILE A 342 12.81 16.47 -3.20
N ASP A 343 13.72 16.31 -4.15
CA ASP A 343 13.48 16.34 -5.59
C ASP A 343 13.93 15.01 -6.21
N PRO A 344 13.27 14.54 -7.28
CA PRO A 344 13.70 13.35 -8.01
C PRO A 344 15.04 13.56 -8.74
N GLU A 345 15.74 12.47 -9.06
CA GLU A 345 16.93 12.54 -9.92
C GLU A 345 16.52 12.89 -11.37
N VAL A 346 17.27 13.79 -12.00
CA VAL A 346 17.00 14.25 -13.37
C VAL A 346 17.93 13.53 -14.35
N ALA A 347 17.39 12.55 -15.08
CA ALA A 347 18.12 11.86 -16.14
C ALA A 347 18.48 12.84 -17.28
N GLN A 348 19.74 12.88 -17.68
CA GLN A 348 20.21 13.75 -18.77
C GLN A 348 20.10 13.08 -20.15
N SER A 349 19.86 11.77 -20.18
CA SER A 349 19.74 10.97 -21.39
C SER A 349 18.92 9.69 -21.12
N ILE A 350 18.56 8.97 -22.19
CA ILE A 350 17.91 7.65 -22.09
C ILE A 350 18.83 6.65 -21.38
N ASP A 351 20.14 6.69 -21.64
CA ASP A 351 21.09 5.78 -21.00
C ASP A 351 21.23 6.08 -19.50
N ASP A 352 21.22 7.35 -19.11
CA ASP A 352 21.19 7.74 -17.70
C ASP A 352 19.91 7.26 -17.02
N PHE A 353 18.75 7.40 -17.69
CA PHE A 353 17.49 6.88 -17.19
C PHE A 353 17.53 5.36 -16.99
N VAL A 354 18.08 4.61 -17.96
CA VAL A 354 18.27 3.16 -17.82
C VAL A 354 19.16 2.84 -16.62
N ASN A 355 20.26 3.56 -16.43
CA ASN A 355 21.16 3.36 -15.28
C ASN A 355 20.50 3.67 -13.93
N LEU A 356 19.55 4.62 -13.89
CA LEU A 356 18.79 4.95 -12.68
C LEU A 356 17.80 3.84 -12.30
N PHE A 357 17.08 3.26 -13.26
CA PHE A 357 15.97 2.35 -12.99
C PHE A 357 16.31 0.86 -13.13
N VAL A 358 17.30 0.50 -13.94
CA VAL A 358 17.69 -0.90 -14.19
C VAL A 358 18.78 -1.33 -13.20
N THR A 359 18.43 -1.30 -11.91
CA THR A 359 19.34 -1.64 -10.81
C THR A 359 19.33 -3.14 -10.50
N PRO A 360 20.44 -3.72 -10.00
CA PRO A 360 20.45 -5.11 -9.54
C PRO A 360 19.35 -5.42 -8.53
N ALA A 361 19.11 -4.51 -7.57
CA ALA A 361 18.07 -4.69 -6.55
C ALA A 361 16.66 -4.80 -7.15
N ARG A 362 16.31 -3.95 -8.13
CA ARG A 362 15.00 -4.02 -8.81
C ARG A 362 14.87 -5.26 -9.69
N LEU A 363 15.94 -5.62 -10.39
CA LEU A 363 15.98 -6.82 -11.22
C LEU A 363 15.77 -8.09 -10.37
N GLU A 364 16.49 -8.22 -9.25
CA GLU A 364 16.34 -9.33 -8.30
C GLU A 364 14.96 -9.35 -7.64
N GLN A 365 14.39 -8.18 -7.35
CA GLN A 365 13.02 -8.07 -6.85
C GLN A 365 12.03 -8.67 -7.86
N GLY A 366 12.12 -8.30 -9.14
CA GLY A 366 11.24 -8.86 -10.16
C GLY A 366 11.34 -10.38 -10.28
N VAL A 367 12.55 -10.94 -10.21
CA VAL A 367 12.74 -12.41 -10.22
C VAL A 367 12.14 -13.06 -8.97
N THR A 368 12.24 -12.41 -7.81
CA THR A 368 11.66 -12.92 -6.57
C THR A 368 10.13 -12.93 -6.64
N GLU A 369 9.54 -11.84 -7.10
CA GLU A 369 8.08 -11.64 -7.15
C GLU A 369 7.37 -12.57 -8.15
N VAL A 370 7.93 -12.75 -9.36
CA VAL A 370 7.22 -13.48 -10.43
C VAL A 370 7.94 -14.73 -10.94
N CYS A 371 9.15 -15.01 -10.44
CA CYS A 371 9.91 -16.22 -10.81
C CYS A 371 10.32 -17.06 -9.60
N SER A 372 9.89 -16.70 -8.39
CA SER A 372 10.25 -17.39 -7.14
C SER A 372 11.77 -17.49 -6.92
N GLY A 373 12.51 -16.48 -7.37
CA GLY A 373 13.98 -16.44 -7.26
C GLY A 373 14.72 -17.33 -8.28
N GLN A 374 14.02 -17.92 -9.25
CA GLN A 374 14.60 -18.80 -10.26
C GLN A 374 14.79 -18.07 -11.60
N PHE A 375 15.87 -18.40 -12.32
CA PHE A 375 16.23 -17.76 -13.60
C PHE A 375 15.99 -18.70 -14.79
N GLU A 376 14.76 -19.19 -14.91
CA GLU A 376 14.37 -20.11 -15.99
C GLU A 376 13.89 -19.33 -17.23
N MET A 377 14.23 -19.80 -18.42
CA MET A 377 13.99 -19.05 -19.66
C MET A 377 12.51 -18.97 -20.06
N ASP A 378 11.67 -19.90 -19.60
CA ASP A 378 10.21 -19.86 -19.77
C ASP A 378 9.55 -18.77 -18.91
N LYS A 379 10.16 -18.41 -17.77
CA LYS A 379 9.68 -17.35 -16.86
C LYS A 379 10.06 -15.93 -17.28
N ILE A 380 10.96 -15.76 -18.26
CA ILE A 380 11.44 -14.42 -18.69
C ILE A 380 10.31 -13.50 -19.15
N GLY A 381 9.24 -14.05 -19.75
CA GLY A 381 8.10 -13.26 -20.20
C GLY A 381 7.34 -12.62 -19.04
N ALA A 382 7.12 -13.37 -17.96
CA ALA A 382 6.49 -12.88 -16.75
C ALA A 382 7.36 -11.81 -16.07
N PHE A 383 8.66 -12.07 -15.95
CA PHE A 383 9.64 -11.12 -15.43
C PHE A 383 9.62 -9.79 -16.19
N LEU A 384 9.71 -9.82 -17.51
CA LEU A 384 9.72 -8.61 -18.33
C LEU A 384 8.41 -7.83 -18.24
N LYS A 385 7.26 -8.53 -18.18
CA LYS A 385 5.96 -7.88 -17.98
C LYS A 385 5.89 -7.16 -16.64
N TRP A 386 6.32 -7.82 -15.57
CA TRP A 386 6.37 -7.22 -14.24
C TRP A 386 7.32 -6.02 -14.20
N PHE A 387 8.54 -6.18 -14.71
CA PHE A 387 9.57 -5.14 -14.68
C PHE A 387 9.16 -3.89 -15.48
N ASN A 388 8.49 -4.08 -16.62
CA ASN A 388 7.93 -2.97 -17.40
C ASN A 388 6.94 -2.14 -16.58
N ALA A 389 5.96 -2.81 -15.99
CA ALA A 389 4.90 -2.15 -15.22
C ALA A 389 5.45 -1.47 -13.96
N ASP A 390 6.41 -2.11 -13.29
CA ASP A 390 7.08 -1.56 -12.10
C ASP A 390 7.88 -0.29 -12.44
N VAL A 391 8.74 -0.33 -13.46
CA VAL A 391 9.52 0.87 -13.84
C VAL A 391 8.60 1.99 -14.32
N GLN A 392 7.61 1.67 -15.17
CA GLN A 392 6.69 2.69 -15.68
C GLN A 392 5.94 3.41 -14.55
N LYS A 393 5.49 2.66 -13.53
CA LYS A 393 4.78 3.21 -12.38
C LYS A 393 5.70 4.07 -11.52
N GLU A 394 6.91 3.60 -11.23
CA GLU A 394 7.80 4.25 -10.27
C GLU A 394 8.60 5.41 -10.87
N SER A 395 8.63 5.57 -12.21
CA SER A 395 9.46 6.57 -12.88
C SER A 395 8.75 7.87 -13.29
N VAL A 396 7.50 8.08 -12.87
CA VAL A 396 6.68 9.21 -13.36
C VAL A 396 7.34 10.55 -13.03
N ALA A 397 7.86 10.72 -11.81
CA ALA A 397 8.47 11.97 -11.39
C ALA A 397 9.79 12.27 -12.12
N GLU A 398 10.61 11.24 -12.36
CA GLU A 398 11.90 11.36 -13.05
C GLU A 398 11.70 11.63 -14.54
N LEU A 399 10.69 11.01 -15.16
CA LEU A 399 10.32 11.29 -16.56
C LEU A 399 9.87 12.74 -16.74
N GLU A 400 8.99 13.22 -15.86
CA GLU A 400 8.53 14.61 -15.87
C GLU A 400 9.69 15.59 -15.64
N ALA A 401 10.53 15.33 -14.63
CA ALA A 401 11.68 16.19 -14.33
C ALA A 401 12.72 16.22 -15.46
N ALA A 402 12.90 15.10 -16.17
CA ALA A 402 13.80 14.99 -17.33
C ALA A 402 13.18 15.48 -18.65
N GLY A 403 11.87 15.76 -18.69
CA GLY A 403 11.15 16.07 -19.93
C GLY A 403 11.11 14.90 -20.92
N LEU A 404 11.18 13.66 -20.42
CA LEU A 404 11.14 12.43 -21.22
C LEU A 404 9.78 11.75 -21.10
N THR A 405 9.43 10.94 -22.09
CA THR A 405 8.22 10.12 -22.08
C THR A 405 8.55 8.63 -21.90
N TRP A 406 7.61 7.88 -21.33
CA TRP A 406 7.75 6.42 -21.22
C TRP A 406 8.03 5.76 -22.58
N LYS A 407 7.39 6.25 -23.64
CA LYS A 407 7.54 5.72 -25.00
C LYS A 407 8.98 5.82 -25.51
N GLU A 408 9.72 6.85 -25.11
CA GLU A 408 11.12 7.06 -25.51
C GLU A 408 12.07 6.11 -24.78
N VAL A 409 11.88 5.90 -23.47
CA VAL A 409 12.82 5.13 -22.64
C VAL A 409 12.52 3.62 -22.62
N ASN A 410 11.26 3.21 -22.80
CA ASN A 410 10.80 1.83 -22.55
C ASN A 410 11.63 0.77 -23.29
N LYS A 411 11.91 0.99 -24.58
CA LYS A 411 12.69 0.03 -25.38
C LYS A 411 14.08 -0.22 -24.79
N ALA A 412 14.77 0.82 -24.32
CA ALA A 412 16.11 0.71 -23.76
C ALA A 412 16.09 -0.01 -22.40
N VAL A 413 15.14 0.35 -21.53
CA VAL A 413 14.89 -0.30 -20.23
C VAL A 413 14.66 -1.80 -20.41
N MET A 414 13.75 -2.18 -21.30
CA MET A 414 13.40 -3.58 -21.52
C MET A 414 14.53 -4.41 -22.12
N ASN A 415 15.33 -3.81 -23.00
CA ASN A 415 16.51 -4.48 -23.56
C ASN A 415 17.58 -4.73 -22.48
N ALA A 416 17.82 -3.77 -21.59
CA ALA A 416 18.77 -3.91 -20.50
C ALA A 416 18.34 -5.01 -19.51
N ALA A 417 17.07 -4.99 -19.06
CA ALA A 417 16.52 -6.00 -18.16
C ALA A 417 16.54 -7.41 -18.77
N LYS A 418 16.17 -7.54 -20.05
CA LYS A 418 16.21 -8.82 -20.78
C LYS A 418 17.63 -9.36 -20.87
N LYS A 419 18.60 -8.51 -21.22
CA LYS A 419 20.01 -8.89 -21.33
C LYS A 419 20.53 -9.44 -20.00
N TRP A 420 20.29 -8.72 -18.90
CA TRP A 420 20.70 -9.16 -17.56
C TRP A 420 20.10 -10.52 -17.17
N TYR A 421 18.80 -10.73 -17.41
CA TYR A 421 18.15 -12.00 -17.07
C TYR A 421 18.75 -13.17 -17.87
N GLN A 422 18.99 -12.97 -19.18
CA GLN A 422 19.61 -13.98 -20.04
C GLN A 422 21.04 -14.31 -19.62
N GLU A 423 21.80 -13.33 -19.14
CA GLU A 423 23.15 -13.54 -18.61
C GLU A 423 23.13 -14.36 -17.31
N LYS A 424 22.21 -14.05 -16.38
CA LYS A 424 22.03 -14.82 -15.15
C LYS A 424 21.56 -16.25 -15.40
N SER A 425 20.62 -16.44 -16.33
CA SER A 425 20.11 -17.76 -16.71
C SER A 425 21.18 -18.67 -17.31
N LYS A 426 22.17 -18.11 -18.03
CA LYS A 426 23.31 -18.85 -18.59
C LYS A 426 24.41 -19.16 -17.59
N ALA A 427 24.46 -18.43 -16.47
CA ALA A 427 25.50 -18.57 -15.45
C ALA A 427 25.16 -19.62 -14.37
N LEU A 428 23.92 -20.13 -14.38
CA LEU A 428 23.42 -21.25 -13.58
C LEU A 428 23.41 -22.53 -14.43
#